data_AF-A0A013S241-F1
#
_entry.id   AF-A0A013S241-F1
#
_cell.length_a   1.000
_cell.length_b   1.000
_cell.length_c   1.000
_cell.angle_alpha   90.00
_cell.angle_beta   90.00
_cell.angle_gamma   90.00
#
_symmetry.space_group_name_H-M   'P 1'
#
loop_
_entity.id
_entity.type
_entity.pdbx_description
1 polymer ?
#
loop_
_entity_poly.entity_id
_entity_poly.type
_entity_poly.pdbx_seq_one_letter_code
_entity_poly.pdbx_strand_id
1 'polypeptide(L)'
;MKPTLFTPEAWAEFTQQLKNSWENDNAGTDSPIFVVQSKNIVWGLDPASDSVEITNIVDVDQESKYKSVEEFFDSLKAAEKHDLNGLAIDEEDELFLDVKVSTQINILSEWNERNVYICHGKYFWEDINCHLTRSAAEAFINRKSHDYGELRVFVKSLYWCDEFKNLLNAIINGEVGLTSRDDDNILNVLGPSDSKVGSETESTSVGKTPKKSKKAETKVENWTRYHNGKPVQSSPLSELMEKLKKTKTADDANSLIEEIKDWATEDQSLFKTELNKHLVIIAGHSKENISIGEKIRQAKDLTTLDALEIDISEADERIQERLMELVLKRRKELEVEGNFLLESPQ
;
A
#
# COMPACT_ATOMS: atom_id res chain seq x y z
N MET A 1 -12.90 1.02 10.36
CA MET A 1 -14.21 0.62 9.80
C MET A 1 -14.30 -0.88 9.87
N LYS A 2 -15.42 -1.46 10.30
CA LYS A 2 -15.65 -2.90 10.10
C LYS A 2 -16.03 -3.10 8.62
N PRO A 3 -15.41 -4.05 7.90
CA PRO A 3 -15.80 -4.34 6.53
C PRO A 3 -17.26 -4.83 6.53
N THR A 4 -18.07 -4.26 5.64
CA THR A 4 -19.45 -4.72 5.44
C THR A 4 -19.39 -6.06 4.72
N LEU A 5 -19.98 -7.09 5.30
CA LEU A 5 -20.08 -8.40 4.67
C LEU A 5 -21.11 -8.33 3.52
N PHE A 6 -20.89 -9.13 2.48
CA PHE A 6 -21.89 -9.31 1.44
C PHE A 6 -23.16 -9.94 2.01
N THR A 7 -24.33 -9.38 1.68
CA THR A 7 -25.59 -10.11 1.77
C THR A 7 -25.75 -10.96 0.50
N PRO A 8 -26.62 -11.99 0.49
CA PRO A 8 -26.89 -12.77 -0.71
C PRO A 8 -27.31 -11.91 -1.91
N GLU A 9 -28.12 -10.88 -1.67
CA GLU A 9 -28.58 -9.94 -2.70
C GLU A 9 -27.42 -9.08 -3.22
N ALA A 10 -26.61 -8.52 -2.32
CA ALA A 10 -25.46 -7.70 -2.70
C ALA A 10 -24.37 -8.52 -3.42
N TRP A 11 -24.22 -9.80 -3.09
CA TRP A 11 -23.32 -10.72 -3.80
C TRP A 11 -23.84 -11.02 -5.21
N ALA A 12 -25.12 -11.33 -5.36
CA ALA A 12 -25.73 -11.57 -6.66
C ALA A 12 -25.65 -10.34 -7.57
N GLU A 13 -25.89 -9.15 -7.03
CA GLU A 13 -25.71 -7.89 -7.75
C GLU A 13 -24.23 -7.70 -8.15
N PHE A 14 -23.30 -7.93 -7.22
CA PHE A 14 -21.87 -7.81 -7.48
C PHE A 14 -21.39 -8.75 -8.59
N THR A 15 -21.74 -10.04 -8.55
CA THR A 15 -21.30 -11.00 -9.57
C THR A 15 -21.91 -10.69 -10.94
N GLN A 16 -23.16 -10.22 -10.99
CA GLN A 16 -23.78 -9.76 -12.22
C GLN A 16 -23.06 -8.53 -12.79
N GLN A 17 -22.75 -7.53 -11.95
CA GLN A 17 -22.00 -6.35 -12.36
C GLN A 17 -20.58 -6.70 -12.80
N LEU A 18 -19.90 -7.60 -12.10
CA LEU A 18 -18.57 -8.09 -12.45
C LEU A 18 -18.58 -8.73 -13.84
N LYS A 19 -19.51 -9.65 -14.08
CA LYS A 19 -19.66 -10.30 -15.39
C LYS A 19 -19.95 -9.29 -16.50
N ASN A 20 -20.89 -8.36 -16.27
CA ASN A 20 -21.21 -7.33 -17.25
C ASN A 20 -19.99 -6.44 -17.56
N SER A 21 -19.23 -6.04 -16.53
CA SER A 21 -18.04 -5.22 -16.74
C SER A 21 -16.92 -5.97 -17.47
N TRP A 22 -16.79 -7.27 -17.24
CA TRP A 22 -15.83 -8.12 -17.95
C TRP A 22 -16.19 -8.36 -19.42
N GLU A 23 -17.47 -8.47 -19.75
CA GLU A 23 -17.94 -8.76 -21.11
C GLU A 23 -18.15 -7.48 -21.94
N ASN A 24 -18.73 -6.43 -21.35
CA ASN A 24 -19.24 -5.26 -22.08
C ASN A 24 -18.44 -3.97 -21.84
N ASP A 25 -17.84 -3.79 -20.65
CA ASP A 25 -17.12 -2.55 -20.28
C ASP A 25 -15.60 -2.64 -20.49
N ASN A 26 -15.10 -3.76 -21.01
CA ASN A 26 -13.68 -4.11 -21.04
C ASN A 26 -12.85 -3.31 -22.06
N ALA A 27 -13.48 -2.51 -22.92
CA ALA A 27 -12.83 -1.73 -23.97
C ALA A 27 -11.87 -2.57 -24.85
N GLY A 28 -12.22 -3.83 -25.13
CA GLY A 28 -11.37 -4.76 -25.90
C GLY A 28 -10.15 -5.29 -25.14
N THR A 29 -10.11 -5.09 -23.83
CA THR A 29 -9.02 -5.54 -22.96
C THR A 29 -9.36 -6.90 -22.35
N ASP A 30 -8.47 -7.88 -22.47
CA ASP A 30 -8.63 -9.17 -21.79
C ASP A 30 -8.43 -9.02 -20.28
N SER A 31 -9.30 -9.68 -19.50
CA SER A 31 -9.31 -9.72 -18.04
C SER A 31 -9.21 -8.30 -17.45
N PRO A 32 -10.25 -7.45 -17.62
CA PRO A 32 -10.16 -6.04 -17.30
C PRO A 32 -10.16 -5.78 -15.79
N ILE A 33 -9.39 -4.77 -15.39
CA ILE A 33 -9.50 -4.09 -14.09
C ILE A 33 -9.71 -2.59 -14.32
N PHE A 34 -10.58 -1.98 -13.52
CA PHE A 34 -10.98 -0.58 -13.67
C PHE A 34 -10.20 0.28 -12.69
N VAL A 35 -9.29 1.08 -13.21
CA VAL A 35 -8.43 1.95 -12.41
C VAL A 35 -8.92 3.39 -12.54
N VAL A 36 -9.17 4.04 -11.42
CA VAL A 36 -9.44 5.48 -11.39
C VAL A 36 -8.12 6.22 -11.43
N GLN A 37 -7.96 7.09 -12.41
CA GLN A 37 -6.76 7.92 -12.59
C GLN A 37 -7.06 9.40 -12.39
N SER A 38 -6.13 10.13 -11.78
CA SER A 38 -6.14 11.60 -11.71
C SER A 38 -5.16 12.18 -12.70
N LYS A 39 -5.59 13.25 -13.38
CA LYS A 39 -4.72 14.05 -14.23
C LYS A 39 -3.90 14.99 -13.38
N ASN A 40 -2.59 14.76 -13.38
CA ASN A 40 -1.60 15.57 -12.71
C ASN A 40 -0.66 16.19 -13.75
N ILE A 41 0.12 17.19 -13.32
CA ILE A 41 1.14 17.82 -14.15
C ILE A 41 2.49 17.53 -13.51
N VAL A 42 3.43 17.01 -14.31
CA VAL A 42 4.83 16.92 -13.93
C VAL A 42 5.54 18.15 -14.50
N TRP A 43 6.04 19.00 -13.61
CA TRP A 43 6.78 20.22 -13.96
C TRP A 43 8.29 19.98 -13.99
N GLY A 44 9.02 20.90 -14.63
CA GLY A 44 10.48 20.88 -14.69
C GLY A 44 11.03 20.09 -15.86
N LEU A 45 10.25 19.98 -16.96
CA LEU A 45 10.76 19.42 -18.20
C LEU A 45 11.71 20.39 -18.88
N ASP A 46 12.70 19.84 -19.59
CA ASP A 46 13.55 20.60 -20.48
C ASP A 46 12.71 21.16 -21.63
N PRO A 47 12.78 22.47 -21.94
CA PRO A 47 12.06 23.07 -23.08
C PRO A 47 12.36 22.42 -24.43
N ALA A 48 13.55 21.83 -24.60
CA ALA A 48 13.92 21.11 -25.82
C ALA A 48 13.32 19.70 -25.91
N SER A 49 12.65 19.22 -24.85
CA SER A 49 12.00 17.91 -24.86
C SER A 49 10.75 17.91 -25.72
N ASP A 50 10.64 16.92 -26.60
CA ASP A 50 9.45 16.59 -27.37
C ASP A 50 8.22 16.22 -26.53
N SER A 51 8.42 16.00 -25.23
CA SER A 51 7.38 15.60 -24.27
C SER A 51 6.72 16.78 -23.56
N VAL A 52 7.09 18.03 -23.87
CA VAL A 52 6.47 19.23 -23.28
C VAL A 52 5.07 19.41 -23.89
N GLU A 53 4.05 19.46 -23.03
CA GLU A 53 2.65 19.66 -23.45
C GLU A 53 2.06 20.97 -22.92
N ILE A 54 2.62 21.50 -21.83
CA ILE A 54 2.19 22.75 -21.21
C ILE A 54 3.39 23.61 -20.85
N THR A 55 3.25 24.91 -21.10
CA THR A 55 4.17 25.94 -20.62
C THR A 55 3.39 26.85 -19.68
N ASN A 56 4.05 27.30 -18.62
CA ASN A 56 3.50 28.27 -17.70
C ASN A 56 4.57 29.31 -17.38
N ILE A 57 4.22 30.57 -17.54
CA ILE A 57 5.11 31.70 -17.26
C ILE A 57 4.61 32.36 -15.99
N VAL A 58 5.49 32.47 -15.00
CA VAL A 58 5.23 33.11 -13.71
C VAL A 58 5.98 34.41 -13.68
N ASP A 59 5.23 35.50 -13.66
CA ASP A 59 5.74 36.84 -13.46
C ASP A 59 5.64 37.18 -11.98
N VAL A 60 6.79 37.18 -11.30
CA VAL A 60 6.86 37.36 -9.84
C VAL A 60 6.53 38.80 -9.46
N ASP A 61 6.88 39.76 -10.31
CA ASP A 61 6.71 41.18 -10.00
C ASP A 61 5.24 41.61 -10.04
N GLN A 62 4.41 40.96 -10.87
CA GLN A 62 2.96 41.20 -10.95
C GLN A 62 2.11 40.09 -10.33
N GLU A 63 2.72 39.10 -9.68
CA GLU A 63 2.05 37.90 -9.14
C GLU A 63 1.11 37.22 -10.16
N SER A 64 1.47 37.27 -11.44
CA SER A 64 0.61 36.88 -12.57
C SER A 64 1.15 35.63 -13.25
N LYS A 65 0.24 34.86 -13.88
CA LYS A 65 0.58 33.60 -14.55
C LYS A 65 -0.03 33.57 -15.95
N TYR A 66 0.75 33.10 -16.91
CA TYR A 66 0.38 33.07 -18.33
C TYR A 66 0.62 31.67 -18.90
N LYS A 67 -0.27 31.22 -19.79
CA LYS A 67 -0.23 29.86 -20.36
C LYS A 67 0.66 29.76 -21.60
N SER A 68 1.09 30.89 -22.16
CA SER A 68 1.99 30.93 -23.30
C SER A 68 2.85 32.19 -23.31
N VAL A 69 3.90 32.18 -24.14
CA VAL A 69 4.81 33.32 -24.32
C VAL A 69 4.07 34.49 -24.98
N GLU A 70 3.15 34.21 -25.90
CA GLU A 70 2.32 35.21 -26.57
C GLU A 70 1.38 35.91 -25.60
N GLU A 71 0.69 35.15 -24.74
CA GLU A 71 -0.20 35.73 -23.71
C GLU A 71 0.59 36.61 -22.74
N PHE A 72 1.78 36.16 -22.33
CA PHE A 72 2.69 36.95 -21.52
C PHE A 72 3.12 38.22 -22.25
N PHE A 73 3.62 38.10 -23.48
CA PHE A 73 4.08 39.24 -24.28
C PHE A 73 2.96 40.26 -24.47
N ASP A 74 1.74 39.82 -24.79
CA ASP A 74 0.59 40.70 -24.98
C ASP A 74 0.24 41.53 -23.74
N SER A 75 0.46 40.96 -22.54
CA SER A 75 0.26 41.64 -21.25
C SER A 75 1.28 42.75 -20.97
N LEU A 76 2.43 42.74 -21.65
CA LEU A 76 3.52 43.71 -21.42
C LEU A 76 3.18 45.10 -21.97
N LYS A 77 3.78 46.12 -21.35
CA LYS A 77 3.70 47.51 -21.82
C LYS A 77 4.55 47.68 -23.08
N ALA A 78 4.28 48.75 -23.82
CA ALA A 78 4.98 49.05 -25.07
C ALA A 78 6.51 49.18 -24.93
N ALA A 79 7.00 49.71 -23.80
CA ALA A 79 8.44 49.79 -23.52
C ALA A 79 9.05 48.38 -23.38
N GLU A 80 8.48 47.55 -22.52
CA GLU A 80 8.94 46.18 -22.27
C GLU A 80 8.89 45.31 -23.53
N LYS A 81 7.84 45.46 -24.36
CA LYS A 81 7.77 44.80 -25.68
C LYS A 81 8.89 45.25 -26.61
N HIS A 82 9.23 46.54 -26.60
CA HIS A 82 10.32 47.08 -27.39
C HIS A 82 11.67 46.50 -26.93
N ASP A 83 11.87 46.36 -25.62
CA ASP A 83 13.11 45.81 -25.06
C ASP A 83 13.30 44.34 -25.43
N LEU A 84 12.26 43.52 -25.31
CA LEU A 84 12.30 42.11 -25.74
C LEU A 84 12.53 41.97 -27.25
N ASN A 85 11.90 42.81 -28.06
CA ASN A 85 12.16 42.82 -29.51
C ASN A 85 13.58 43.26 -29.83
N GLY A 86 14.14 44.22 -29.10
CA GLY A 86 15.54 44.64 -29.25
C GLY A 86 16.50 43.48 -28.98
N LEU A 87 16.29 42.74 -27.88
CA LEU A 87 17.09 41.55 -27.56
C LEU A 87 16.96 40.46 -28.63
N ALA A 88 15.76 40.23 -29.15
CA ALA A 88 15.54 39.24 -30.22
C ALA A 88 16.21 39.63 -31.54
N ILE A 89 16.17 40.92 -31.91
CA ILE A 89 16.83 41.44 -33.09
C ILE A 89 18.35 41.33 -32.95
N ASP A 90 18.90 41.62 -31.77
CA ASP A 90 20.34 41.51 -31.51
C ASP A 90 20.85 40.06 -31.63
N GLU A 91 20.02 39.07 -31.26
CA GLU A 91 20.36 37.63 -31.31
C GLU A 91 20.10 36.98 -32.68
N GLU A 92 18.92 37.18 -33.28
CA GLU A 92 18.49 36.46 -34.51
C GLU A 92 17.94 37.38 -35.63
N ASP A 93 18.03 38.71 -35.52
CA ASP A 93 17.52 39.70 -36.52
C ASP A 93 16.01 39.55 -36.83
N GLU A 94 15.25 39.01 -35.87
CA GLU A 94 13.79 38.80 -35.95
C GLU A 94 13.09 39.37 -34.70
N LEU A 95 11.77 39.60 -34.76
CA LEU A 95 11.01 40.04 -33.60
C LEU A 95 10.86 38.90 -32.57
N PHE A 96 10.62 39.26 -31.31
CA PHE A 96 10.59 38.31 -30.21
C PHE A 96 9.58 37.16 -30.40
N LEU A 97 8.40 37.43 -30.96
CA LEU A 97 7.41 36.38 -31.21
C LEU A 97 7.70 35.55 -32.47
N ASP A 98 8.58 36.02 -33.34
CA ASP A 98 8.91 35.36 -34.60
C ASP A 98 10.11 34.41 -34.46
N VAL A 99 11.01 34.67 -33.49
CA VAL A 99 12.13 33.76 -33.18
C VAL A 99 11.67 32.42 -32.59
N LYS A 100 12.55 31.42 -32.62
CA LYS A 100 12.28 30.09 -32.08
C LYS A 100 12.00 30.12 -30.57
N VAL A 101 11.14 29.22 -30.11
CA VAL A 101 10.77 29.07 -28.68
C VAL A 101 12.00 28.93 -27.77
N SER A 102 13.04 28.20 -28.18
CA SER A 102 14.28 28.09 -27.41
C SER A 102 14.96 29.45 -27.19
N THR A 103 14.97 30.28 -28.23
CA THR A 103 15.57 31.62 -28.21
C THR A 103 14.71 32.57 -27.38
N GLN A 104 13.37 32.50 -27.51
CA GLN A 104 12.45 33.24 -26.65
C GLN A 104 12.70 32.96 -25.15
N ILE A 105 12.88 31.68 -24.80
CA ILE A 105 13.15 31.25 -23.42
C ILE A 105 14.49 31.77 -22.92
N ASN A 106 15.54 31.72 -23.74
CA ASN A 106 16.86 32.26 -23.39
C ASN A 106 16.78 33.76 -23.13
N ILE A 107 16.18 34.51 -24.05
CA ILE A 107 15.98 35.96 -23.92
C ILE A 107 15.22 36.28 -22.63
N LEU A 108 14.10 35.59 -22.36
CA LEU A 108 13.32 35.81 -21.14
C LEU A 108 14.08 35.43 -19.86
N SER A 109 14.99 34.45 -19.92
CA SER A 109 15.82 34.05 -18.77
C SER A 109 16.92 35.07 -18.46
N GLU A 110 17.39 35.80 -19.49
CA GLU A 110 18.42 36.85 -19.37
C GLU A 110 17.82 38.25 -19.19
N TRP A 111 16.50 38.38 -19.32
CA TRP A 111 15.82 39.66 -19.22
C TRP A 111 15.80 40.19 -17.79
N ASN A 112 16.79 41.01 -17.46
CA ASN A 112 17.00 41.53 -16.10
C ASN A 112 16.00 42.60 -15.65
N GLU A 113 15.11 43.08 -16.53
CA GLU A 113 14.16 44.13 -16.15
C GLU A 113 12.94 43.59 -15.39
N ARG A 114 12.68 42.28 -15.46
CA ARG A 114 11.52 41.66 -14.82
C ARG A 114 11.82 40.26 -14.34
N ASN A 115 11.30 39.91 -13.17
CA ASN A 115 11.53 38.58 -12.60
C ASN A 115 10.50 37.57 -13.14
N VAL A 116 10.87 36.92 -14.24
CA VAL A 116 10.02 35.97 -14.97
C VAL A 116 10.61 34.57 -14.90
N TYR A 117 9.79 33.59 -14.53
CA TYR A 117 10.16 32.17 -14.55
C TYR A 117 9.29 31.41 -15.52
N ILE A 118 9.92 30.64 -16.41
CA ILE A 118 9.23 29.76 -17.34
C ILE A 118 9.33 28.33 -16.83
N CYS A 119 8.19 27.64 -16.76
CA CYS A 119 8.10 26.26 -16.34
C CYS A 119 7.41 25.44 -17.43
N HIS A 120 8.08 24.39 -17.88
CA HIS A 120 7.51 23.42 -18.81
C HIS A 120 7.07 22.17 -18.07
N GLY A 121 5.97 21.58 -18.53
CA GLY A 121 5.42 20.37 -17.95
C GLY A 121 4.67 19.54 -18.97
N LYS A 122 4.22 18.37 -18.50
CA LYS A 122 3.36 17.47 -19.25
C LYS A 122 2.26 16.91 -18.38
N TYR A 123 1.14 16.58 -19.00
CA TYR A 123 0.09 15.87 -18.28
C TYR A 123 0.51 14.43 -18.06
N PHE A 124 0.17 13.91 -16.89
CA PHE A 124 0.36 12.53 -16.53
C PHE A 124 -0.87 12.03 -15.78
N TRP A 125 -1.27 10.79 -16.07
CA TRP A 125 -2.39 10.15 -15.39
C TRP A 125 -1.86 9.20 -14.34
N GLU A 126 -2.08 9.55 -13.08
CA GLU A 126 -1.66 8.75 -11.92
C GLU A 126 -2.80 7.85 -11.45
N ASP A 127 -2.48 6.58 -11.17
CA ASP A 127 -3.44 5.63 -10.61
C ASP A 127 -3.71 5.94 -9.14
N ILE A 128 -4.98 6.14 -8.78
CA ILE A 128 -5.39 6.41 -7.39
C ILE A 128 -5.95 5.17 -6.72
N ASN A 129 -6.82 4.45 -7.43
CA ASN A 129 -7.54 3.32 -6.87
C ASN A 129 -7.96 2.34 -7.96
N CYS A 130 -8.15 1.07 -7.60
CA CYS A 130 -8.57 0.01 -8.50
C CYS A 130 -9.89 -0.62 -8.05
N HIS A 131 -10.69 -1.03 -9.02
CA HIS A 131 -12.01 -1.59 -8.84
C HIS A 131 -12.23 -2.77 -9.79
N LEU A 132 -13.01 -3.74 -9.33
CA LEU A 132 -13.36 -4.93 -10.12
C LEU A 132 -14.46 -4.66 -11.14
N THR A 133 -15.29 -3.64 -10.92
CA THR A 133 -16.39 -3.25 -11.82
C THR A 133 -16.26 -1.79 -12.23
N ARG A 134 -16.75 -1.46 -13.43
CA ARG A 134 -16.82 -0.06 -13.91
C ARG A 134 -17.73 0.78 -13.03
N SER A 135 -18.88 0.25 -12.64
CA SER A 135 -19.85 0.92 -11.76
C SER A 135 -19.22 1.38 -10.43
N ALA A 136 -18.38 0.54 -9.82
CA ALA A 136 -17.71 0.87 -8.57
C ALA A 136 -16.64 1.97 -8.76
N ALA A 137 -15.91 1.96 -9.88
CA ALA A 137 -14.97 3.02 -10.22
C ALA A 137 -15.68 4.37 -10.45
N GLU A 138 -16.80 4.37 -11.17
CA GLU A 138 -17.62 5.56 -11.40
C GLU A 138 -18.24 6.08 -10.10
N ALA A 139 -18.70 5.19 -9.22
CA ALA A 139 -19.18 5.56 -7.89
C ALA A 139 -18.07 6.18 -7.02
N PHE A 140 -16.82 5.71 -7.15
CA PHE A 140 -15.68 6.33 -6.50
C PHE A 140 -15.48 7.76 -7.02
N ILE A 141 -15.46 7.96 -8.33
CA ILE A 141 -15.32 9.30 -8.95
C ILE A 141 -16.43 10.24 -8.45
N ASN A 142 -17.69 9.81 -8.51
CA ASN A 142 -18.82 10.64 -8.05
C ASN A 142 -18.70 11.05 -6.58
N ARG A 143 -18.19 10.17 -5.73
CA ARG A 143 -18.00 10.43 -4.30
C ARG A 143 -16.78 11.32 -4.03
N LYS A 144 -15.71 11.17 -4.82
CA LYS A 144 -14.38 11.70 -4.50
C LYS A 144 -13.87 12.77 -5.46
N SER A 145 -14.62 13.14 -6.50
CA SER A 145 -14.23 14.17 -7.46
C SER A 145 -13.91 15.53 -6.85
N HIS A 146 -14.39 15.84 -5.64
CA HIS A 146 -14.05 17.07 -4.93
C HIS A 146 -12.67 17.04 -4.25
N ASP A 147 -12.11 15.84 -4.01
CA ASP A 147 -10.78 15.66 -3.39
C ASP A 147 -9.66 15.68 -4.44
N TYR A 148 -10.00 15.54 -5.73
CA TYR A 148 -9.05 15.39 -6.83
C TYR A 148 -9.33 16.39 -7.96
N GLY A 149 -8.41 16.47 -8.92
CA GLY A 149 -8.61 17.22 -10.17
C GLY A 149 -9.49 16.46 -11.17
N GLU A 150 -9.09 16.50 -12.44
CA GLU A 150 -9.76 15.74 -13.50
C GLU A 150 -9.55 14.23 -13.28
N LEU A 151 -10.64 13.48 -13.10
CA LEU A 151 -10.63 12.03 -12.91
C LEU A 151 -11.15 11.29 -14.14
N ARG A 152 -10.61 10.11 -14.41
CA ARG A 152 -11.13 9.18 -15.42
C ARG A 152 -11.10 7.74 -14.96
N VAL A 153 -11.96 6.90 -15.57
CA VAL A 153 -11.83 5.44 -15.48
C VAL A 153 -10.96 4.97 -16.64
N PHE A 154 -9.86 4.28 -16.30
CA PHE A 154 -8.96 3.67 -17.26
C PHE A 154 -8.99 2.14 -17.08
N VAL A 155 -9.08 1.40 -18.19
CA VAL A 155 -9.12 -0.06 -18.14
C VAL A 155 -7.70 -0.58 -18.31
N LYS A 156 -7.23 -1.37 -17.35
CA LYS A 156 -5.96 -2.11 -17.44
C LYS A 156 -6.23 -3.60 -17.62
N SER A 157 -5.27 -4.31 -18.18
CA SER A 157 -5.34 -5.76 -18.36
C SER A 157 -4.70 -6.49 -17.20
N LEU A 158 -5.39 -7.52 -16.70
CA LEU A 158 -4.86 -8.52 -15.79
C LEU A 158 -4.34 -9.76 -16.53
N TYR A 159 -4.09 -9.68 -17.84
CA TYR A 159 -3.68 -10.82 -18.67
C TYR A 159 -2.50 -11.62 -18.08
N TRP A 160 -1.47 -10.91 -17.63
CA TRP A 160 -0.25 -11.47 -17.00
C TRP A 160 -0.39 -11.74 -15.49
N CYS A 161 -1.58 -11.60 -14.94
CA CYS A 161 -1.88 -11.79 -13.52
C CYS A 161 -2.82 -12.97 -13.34
N ASP A 162 -2.27 -14.18 -13.50
CA ASP A 162 -3.04 -15.43 -13.49
C ASP A 162 -3.85 -15.62 -12.20
N GLU A 163 -3.31 -15.22 -11.04
CA GLU A 163 -4.02 -15.31 -9.76
C GLU A 163 -5.35 -14.53 -9.78
N PHE A 164 -5.30 -13.25 -10.16
CA PHE A 164 -6.51 -12.42 -10.23
C PHE A 164 -7.45 -12.90 -11.33
N LYS A 165 -6.92 -13.23 -12.50
CA LYS A 165 -7.70 -13.74 -13.62
C LYS A 165 -8.46 -15.01 -13.25
N ASN A 166 -7.78 -15.98 -12.62
CA ASN A 166 -8.38 -17.24 -12.22
C ASN A 166 -9.42 -17.04 -11.12
N LEU A 167 -9.14 -16.21 -10.11
CA LEU A 167 -10.10 -15.90 -9.06
C LEU A 167 -11.37 -15.24 -9.61
N LEU A 168 -11.23 -14.24 -10.48
CA LEU A 168 -12.38 -13.53 -11.04
C LEU A 168 -13.19 -14.43 -11.99
N ASN A 169 -12.53 -15.26 -12.79
CA ASN A 169 -13.21 -16.29 -13.59
C ASN A 169 -13.95 -17.31 -12.72
N ALA A 170 -13.34 -17.76 -11.61
CA ALA A 170 -13.99 -18.69 -10.68
C ALA A 170 -15.25 -18.05 -10.05
N ILE A 171 -15.21 -16.75 -9.73
CA ILE A 171 -16.39 -16.01 -9.26
C ILE A 171 -17.46 -15.90 -10.36
N ILE A 172 -17.07 -15.53 -11.60
CA ILE A 172 -17.99 -15.36 -12.73
C ILE A 172 -18.65 -16.69 -13.14
N ASN A 173 -17.90 -17.79 -13.10
CA ASN A 173 -18.38 -19.14 -13.42
C ASN A 173 -19.14 -19.79 -12.26
N GLY A 174 -19.11 -19.20 -11.07
CA GLY A 174 -19.80 -19.71 -9.88
C GLY A 174 -19.05 -20.83 -9.13
N GLU A 175 -17.78 -21.05 -9.43
CA GLU A 175 -16.89 -21.94 -8.66
C GLU A 175 -16.58 -21.35 -7.28
N VAL A 176 -16.53 -20.01 -7.19
CA VAL A 176 -16.39 -19.26 -5.94
C VAL A 176 -17.69 -18.49 -5.69
N GLY A 177 -18.30 -18.71 -4.52
CA GLY A 177 -19.57 -18.11 -4.13
C GLY A 177 -19.59 -17.64 -2.68
N LEU A 178 -20.65 -16.91 -2.32
CA LEU A 178 -20.93 -16.54 -0.94
C LEU A 178 -21.30 -17.80 -0.15
N THR A 179 -20.62 -18.04 0.97
CA THR A 179 -20.91 -19.14 1.88
C THR A 179 -21.48 -18.63 3.20
N SER A 180 -22.41 -19.38 3.79
CA SER A 180 -22.88 -19.08 5.14
C SER A 180 -21.87 -19.58 6.16
N ARG A 181 -21.65 -18.83 7.24
CA ARG A 181 -20.85 -19.32 8.38
C ARG A 181 -21.44 -20.58 9.02
N ASP A 182 -22.73 -20.82 8.81
CA ASP A 182 -23.47 -21.96 9.32
C ASP A 182 -23.48 -23.14 8.33
N ASP A 183 -22.82 -23.04 7.18
CA ASP A 183 -22.70 -24.16 6.24
C ASP A 183 -21.66 -25.16 6.76
N ASP A 184 -22.14 -26.33 7.19
CA ASP A 184 -21.35 -27.45 7.74
C ASP A 184 -20.19 -27.92 6.83
N ASN A 185 -20.23 -27.59 5.54
CA ASN A 185 -19.16 -27.90 4.58
C ASN A 185 -17.89 -27.05 4.76
N ILE A 186 -17.95 -25.89 5.44
CA ILE A 186 -16.78 -25.03 5.66
C ILE A 186 -15.83 -25.63 6.70
N LEU A 187 -16.36 -26.27 7.74
CA LEU A 187 -15.58 -26.91 8.81
C LEU A 187 -14.70 -28.06 8.30
N ASN A 188 -15.07 -28.68 7.17
CA ASN A 188 -14.28 -29.73 6.53
C ASN A 188 -13.10 -29.20 5.70
N VAL A 189 -13.15 -27.93 5.24
CA VAL A 189 -12.10 -27.32 4.39
C VAL A 189 -11.14 -26.45 5.20
N LEU A 190 -11.63 -25.76 6.23
CA LEU A 190 -10.81 -24.87 7.06
C LEU A 190 -10.20 -25.55 8.31
N GLY A 191 -10.46 -26.85 8.51
CA GLY A 191 -10.15 -27.55 9.76
C GLY A 191 -11.02 -27.07 10.94
N PRO A 192 -11.00 -27.78 12.09
CA PRO A 192 -11.82 -27.41 13.23
C PRO A 192 -11.40 -26.02 13.72
N SER A 193 -12.34 -25.08 13.65
CA SER A 193 -12.16 -23.78 14.28
C SER A 193 -12.39 -23.96 15.78
N ASP A 194 -11.32 -23.87 16.58
CA ASP A 194 -11.42 -23.82 18.05
C ASP A 194 -12.06 -22.50 18.49
N SER A 195 -13.37 -22.39 18.29
CA SER A 195 -14.20 -21.36 18.89
C SER A 195 -14.96 -21.96 20.06
N LYS A 196 -14.33 -21.94 21.24
CA LYS A 196 -15.08 -22.04 22.50
C LYS A 196 -15.96 -20.81 22.65
N VAL A 197 -17.17 -20.88 22.12
CA VAL A 197 -18.29 -20.08 22.60
C VAL A 197 -18.76 -20.71 23.91
N GLY A 198 -18.44 -20.05 25.03
CA GLY A 198 -19.06 -20.36 26.32
C GLY A 198 -20.50 -19.86 26.32
N SER A 199 -21.45 -20.79 26.26
CA SER A 199 -22.84 -20.56 26.60
C SER A 199 -23.00 -20.48 28.12
N GLU A 200 -23.43 -19.34 28.65
CA GLU A 200 -24.17 -19.30 29.92
C GLU A 200 -25.26 -18.22 29.81
N THR A 201 -26.51 -18.68 29.68
CA THR A 201 -27.70 -17.94 30.08
C THR A 201 -27.92 -18.13 31.57
N GLU A 202 -27.96 -17.07 32.37
CA GLU A 202 -29.03 -16.87 33.35
C GLU A 202 -29.12 -15.44 33.90
N SER A 203 -30.35 -15.11 34.26
CA SER A 203 -30.98 -13.82 34.48
C SER A 203 -30.55 -13.05 35.74
N THR A 204 -30.65 -11.71 35.69
CA THR A 204 -31.58 -10.83 36.46
C THR A 204 -30.95 -9.60 37.14
N SER A 205 -31.60 -8.45 36.91
CA SER A 205 -31.83 -7.29 37.80
C SER A 205 -30.84 -6.10 37.91
N VAL A 206 -31.33 -4.96 37.39
CA VAL A 206 -31.45 -3.61 37.99
C VAL A 206 -30.29 -3.05 38.84
N GLY A 207 -29.69 -1.94 38.36
CA GLY A 207 -28.89 -1.03 39.19
C GLY A 207 -28.45 0.25 38.46
N LYS A 208 -29.08 1.38 38.81
CA LYS A 208 -28.86 2.74 38.27
C LYS A 208 -27.45 3.27 38.54
N THR A 209 -26.84 3.91 37.53
CA THR A 209 -25.76 4.90 37.69
C THR A 209 -26.30 6.26 38.14
N PRO A 210 -25.52 7.05 38.91
CA PRO A 210 -25.66 8.50 38.90
C PRO A 210 -24.44 9.20 38.23
N LYS A 211 -24.77 10.19 37.39
CA LYS A 211 -23.87 11.21 36.81
C LYS A 211 -23.35 12.20 37.87
N LYS A 212 -22.15 12.75 37.65
CA LYS A 212 -21.72 14.13 37.99
C LYS A 212 -20.53 14.50 37.07
N SER A 213 -20.70 15.26 35.99
CA SER A 213 -20.81 16.72 35.78
C SER A 213 -19.54 17.54 36.06
N LYS A 214 -19.11 18.21 34.98
CA LYS A 214 -17.94 19.07 34.73
C LYS A 214 -17.80 20.26 35.69
N LYS A 215 -16.57 20.79 35.81
CA LYS A 215 -16.31 22.23 35.95
C LYS A 215 -15.21 22.65 34.96
N ALA A 216 -15.52 23.70 34.20
CA ALA A 216 -14.59 24.45 33.36
C ALA A 216 -14.43 25.83 34.01
N GLU A 217 -13.23 26.41 33.94
CA GLU A 217 -13.03 27.86 33.94
C GLU A 217 -11.65 28.18 33.34
N THR A 218 -11.57 29.33 32.67
CA THR A 218 -10.77 29.58 31.46
C THR A 218 -9.87 30.80 31.65
N LYS A 219 -8.61 30.66 31.21
CA LYS A 219 -7.63 31.66 30.66
C LYS A 219 -7.23 32.89 31.49
N VAL A 220 -5.92 33.17 31.53
CA VAL A 220 -5.31 34.30 30.78
C VAL A 220 -3.91 33.89 30.29
N GLU A 221 -3.65 34.18 29.02
CA GLU A 221 -2.48 33.84 28.21
C GLU A 221 -1.25 34.70 28.56
N ASN A 222 -0.05 34.12 28.41
CA ASN A 222 1.13 34.89 28.06
C ASN A 222 2.00 34.09 27.07
N TRP A 223 2.21 34.69 25.92
CA TRP A 223 2.71 34.11 24.69
C TRP A 223 4.24 34.01 24.71
N THR A 224 4.83 32.85 24.39
CA THR A 224 6.05 32.71 23.55
C THR A 224 6.47 31.26 23.30
N ARG A 225 6.63 30.95 21.99
CA ARG A 225 7.16 29.73 21.32
C ARG A 225 6.40 28.42 21.58
N TYR A 226 5.59 28.02 20.60
CA TYR A 226 4.77 26.80 20.60
C TYR A 226 5.62 25.52 20.39
N HIS A 227 5.72 24.55 21.30
CA HIS A 227 5.60 24.66 22.77
C HIS A 227 6.73 23.90 23.47
N ASN A 228 7.37 24.64 24.38
CA ASN A 228 8.57 24.37 25.13
C ASN A 228 8.58 23.03 25.90
N GLY A 229 9.59 22.21 25.64
CA GLY A 229 10.69 22.07 26.61
C GLY A 229 10.34 21.60 28.02
N LYS A 230 9.44 20.61 28.17
CA LYS A 230 9.87 19.46 28.97
C LYS A 230 10.71 18.60 28.02
N PRO A 231 11.86 18.03 28.44
CA PRO A 231 12.47 17.03 27.60
C PRO A 231 11.35 16.01 27.35
N VAL A 232 10.93 15.79 26.11
CA VAL A 232 10.27 14.52 25.82
C VAL A 232 11.41 13.56 26.01
N GLN A 233 11.53 13.10 27.25
CA GLN A 233 12.36 12.00 27.63
C GLN A 233 12.06 10.95 26.58
N SER A 234 13.07 10.48 25.87
CA SER A 234 13.05 9.32 24.99
C SER A 234 12.56 8.02 25.69
N SER A 235 12.03 8.14 26.91
CA SER A 235 11.63 7.09 27.85
C SER A 235 10.42 6.29 27.37
N PRO A 236 9.30 6.89 26.87
CA PRO A 236 8.10 6.12 26.54
C PRO A 236 8.31 5.10 25.42
N LEU A 237 8.99 5.48 24.33
CA LEU A 237 9.31 4.58 23.22
C LEU A 237 10.31 3.50 23.65
N SER A 238 11.37 3.87 24.36
CA SER A 238 12.39 2.90 24.81
C SER A 238 11.83 1.87 25.81
N GLU A 239 10.93 2.29 26.69
CA GLU A 239 10.27 1.40 27.66
C GLU A 239 9.32 0.42 26.96
N LEU A 240 8.58 0.89 25.95
CA LEU A 240 7.68 0.04 25.16
C LEU A 240 8.46 -0.98 24.32
N MET A 241 9.62 -0.60 23.77
CA MET A 241 10.54 -1.51 23.07
C MET A 241 11.13 -2.58 24.01
N GLU A 242 11.45 -2.22 25.25
CA GLU A 242 11.87 -3.16 26.30
C GLU A 242 10.76 -4.14 26.67
N LYS A 243 9.50 -3.68 26.75
CA LYS A 243 8.33 -4.56 26.93
C LYS A 243 8.15 -5.50 25.73
N LEU A 244 8.27 -4.98 24.51
CA LEU A 244 8.17 -5.76 23.28
C LEU A 244 9.17 -6.92 23.26
N LYS A 245 10.44 -6.69 23.64
CA LYS A 245 11.46 -7.76 23.70
C LYS A 245 11.15 -8.87 24.71
N LYS A 246 10.29 -8.63 25.70
CA LYS A 246 9.91 -9.60 26.73
C LYS A 246 8.69 -10.45 26.34
N THR A 247 7.97 -10.08 25.28
CA THR A 247 6.82 -10.86 24.81
C THR A 247 7.29 -12.14 24.10
N LYS A 248 6.61 -13.25 24.40
CA LYS A 248 6.91 -14.58 23.82
C LYS A 248 5.85 -15.05 22.83
N THR A 249 4.71 -14.39 22.81
CA THR A 249 3.56 -14.73 21.97
C THR A 249 3.20 -13.54 21.06
N ALA A 250 2.63 -13.85 19.89
CA ALA A 250 2.22 -12.83 18.93
C ALA A 250 1.09 -11.94 19.49
N ASP A 251 0.19 -12.51 20.29
CA ASP A 251 -0.94 -11.79 20.88
C ASP A 251 -0.50 -10.78 21.95
N ASP A 252 0.47 -11.15 22.79
CA ASP A 252 1.05 -10.23 23.78
C ASP A 252 1.80 -9.08 23.10
N ALA A 253 2.49 -9.35 21.99
CA ALA A 253 3.18 -8.33 21.20
C ALA A 253 2.20 -7.37 20.52
N ASN A 254 1.12 -7.89 19.91
CA ASN A 254 0.11 -7.10 19.22
C ASN A 254 -0.75 -6.24 20.17
N SER A 255 -0.91 -6.67 21.41
CA SER A 255 -1.63 -5.89 22.44
C SER A 255 -0.96 -4.54 22.74
N LEU A 256 0.34 -4.41 22.50
CA LEU A 256 1.09 -3.16 22.70
C LEU A 256 0.77 -2.08 21.65
N ILE A 257 0.07 -2.41 20.55
CA ILE A 257 -0.35 -1.44 19.53
C ILE A 257 -1.35 -0.41 20.11
N GLU A 258 -2.17 -0.80 21.09
CA GLU A 258 -3.13 0.14 21.70
C GLU A 258 -2.43 1.22 22.55
N GLU A 259 -1.24 0.94 23.10
CA GLU A 259 -0.46 1.92 23.89
C GLU A 259 0.11 3.08 23.03
N ILE A 260 0.21 2.90 21.70
CA ILE A 260 0.80 3.88 20.75
C ILE A 260 -0.24 4.63 19.90
N LYS A 261 -1.53 4.48 20.21
CA LYS A 261 -2.62 5.02 19.38
C LYS A 261 -2.64 6.56 19.32
N ASP A 262 -2.27 7.20 20.42
CA ASP A 262 -2.27 8.66 20.58
C ASP A 262 -0.88 9.31 20.39
N TRP A 263 0.10 8.54 19.94
CA TRP A 263 1.48 9.02 19.75
C TRP A 263 1.65 9.79 18.43
N ALA A 264 2.74 10.55 18.33
CA ALA A 264 3.13 11.19 17.08
C ALA A 264 3.41 10.15 15.98
N THR A 265 3.11 10.51 14.72
CA THR A 265 3.19 9.59 13.58
C THR A 265 4.58 8.98 13.37
N GLU A 266 5.64 9.72 13.69
CA GLU A 266 7.03 9.28 13.56
C GLU A 266 7.38 8.18 14.58
N ASP A 267 7.08 8.39 15.87
CA ASP A 267 7.29 7.39 16.92
C ASP A 267 6.41 6.15 16.74
N GLN A 268 5.19 6.33 16.23
CA GLN A 268 4.28 5.24 15.91
C GLN A 268 4.83 4.34 14.79
N SER A 269 5.47 4.94 13.79
CA SER A 269 6.11 4.21 12.69
C SER A 269 7.29 3.39 13.20
N LEU A 270 8.16 4.00 14.02
CA LEU A 270 9.34 3.32 14.60
C LEU A 270 8.94 2.10 15.44
N PHE A 271 7.90 2.21 16.27
CA PHE A 271 7.39 1.06 17.03
C PHE A 271 6.80 -0.04 16.17
N LYS A 272 5.97 0.31 15.17
CA LYS A 272 5.37 -0.68 14.25
C LYS A 272 6.44 -1.45 13.48
N THR A 273 7.52 -0.79 13.05
CA THR A 273 8.64 -1.46 12.37
C THR A 273 9.31 -2.49 13.27
N GLU A 274 9.57 -2.16 14.53
CA GLU A 274 10.23 -3.10 15.46
C GLU A 274 9.30 -4.22 15.92
N LEU A 275 8.01 -3.93 16.11
CA LEU A 275 6.96 -4.92 16.35
C LEU A 275 6.91 -5.97 15.23
N ASN A 276 6.90 -5.53 13.97
CA ASN A 276 6.90 -6.44 12.83
C ASN A 276 8.13 -7.35 12.80
N LYS A 277 9.32 -6.82 13.11
CA LYS A 277 10.54 -7.64 13.23
C LYS A 277 10.41 -8.68 14.35
N HIS A 278 9.88 -8.29 15.51
CA HIS A 278 9.69 -9.20 16.65
C HIS A 278 8.67 -10.29 16.36
N LEU A 279 7.57 -9.97 15.67
CA LEU A 279 6.56 -10.94 15.23
C LEU A 279 7.14 -11.96 14.24
N VAL A 280 8.02 -11.53 13.32
CA VAL A 280 8.73 -12.46 12.41
C VAL A 280 9.63 -13.42 13.20
N ILE A 281 10.31 -12.93 14.24
CA ILE A 281 11.14 -13.77 15.11
C ILE A 281 10.25 -14.75 15.91
N ILE A 282 9.11 -14.32 16.45
CA ILE A 282 8.17 -15.22 17.15
C ILE A 282 7.62 -16.28 16.20
N ALA A 283 7.25 -15.89 14.97
CA ALA A 283 6.73 -16.80 13.95
C ALA A 283 7.79 -17.81 13.46
N GLY A 284 9.06 -17.40 13.36
CA GLY A 284 10.17 -18.29 13.00
C GLY A 284 10.50 -19.35 14.05
N HIS A 285 10.08 -19.15 15.30
CA HIS A 285 10.22 -20.13 16.39
C HIS A 285 8.98 -21.00 16.62
N SER A 286 7.89 -20.83 15.85
CA SER A 286 6.72 -21.71 15.96
C SER A 286 7.05 -23.10 15.37
N LYS A 287 6.54 -24.17 16.00
CA LYS A 287 6.75 -25.56 15.56
C LYS A 287 6.30 -25.82 14.11
N GLU A 288 5.46 -24.95 13.57
CA GLU A 288 4.87 -25.04 12.23
C GLU A 288 5.80 -24.52 11.13
N ASN A 289 6.74 -23.60 11.44
CA ASN A 289 7.64 -22.98 10.45
C ASN A 289 9.06 -23.58 10.43
N ILE A 290 9.30 -24.69 11.14
CA ILE A 290 10.59 -25.38 11.09
C ILE A 290 10.76 -25.99 9.71
N SER A 291 11.79 -25.58 8.97
CA SER A 291 12.09 -26.09 7.62
C SER A 291 12.18 -27.63 7.61
N ILE A 292 11.76 -28.27 6.50
CA ILE A 292 11.83 -29.73 6.34
C ILE A 292 13.25 -30.26 6.64
N GLY A 293 14.29 -29.53 6.23
CA GLY A 293 15.68 -29.87 6.54
C GLY A 293 16.03 -29.87 8.03
N GLU A 294 15.41 -29.01 8.83
CA GLU A 294 15.58 -28.99 10.29
C GLU A 294 14.71 -30.06 10.97
N LYS A 295 13.52 -30.37 10.43
CA LYS A 295 12.70 -31.52 10.87
C LYS A 295 13.45 -32.85 10.67
N ILE A 296 14.14 -33.01 9.54
CA ILE A 296 14.99 -34.19 9.26
C ILE A 296 16.11 -34.30 10.31
N ARG A 297 16.80 -33.19 10.64
CA ARG A 297 17.87 -33.20 11.65
C ARG A 297 17.38 -33.55 13.05
N GLN A 298 16.14 -33.16 13.39
CA GLN A 298 15.54 -33.41 14.70
C GLN A 298 14.77 -34.74 14.79
N ALA A 299 14.71 -35.52 13.70
CA ALA A 299 14.04 -36.82 13.68
C ALA A 299 14.69 -37.77 14.70
N LYS A 300 13.84 -38.36 15.56
CA LYS A 300 14.25 -39.19 16.69
C LYS A 300 14.27 -40.68 16.39
N ASP A 301 13.52 -41.10 15.38
CA ASP A 301 13.36 -42.50 15.01
C ASP A 301 13.25 -42.65 13.50
N LEU A 302 13.44 -43.89 13.03
CA LEU A 302 13.39 -44.21 11.61
C LEU A 302 11.98 -43.98 11.03
N THR A 303 10.94 -44.18 11.84
CA THR A 303 9.54 -44.01 11.44
C THR A 303 9.18 -42.55 11.16
N THR A 304 9.66 -41.59 11.97
CA THR A 304 9.47 -40.16 11.67
C THR A 304 10.28 -39.72 10.45
N LEU A 305 11.42 -40.36 10.20
CA LEU A 305 12.24 -40.09 9.03
C LEU A 305 11.58 -40.61 7.73
N ASP A 306 10.96 -41.80 7.76
CA ASP A 306 10.21 -42.38 6.63
C ASP A 306 9.00 -41.50 6.27
N ALA A 307 8.29 -40.94 7.25
CA ALA A 307 7.19 -40.01 6.99
C ALA A 307 7.67 -38.72 6.30
N LEU A 308 8.82 -38.18 6.73
CA LEU A 308 9.43 -37.00 6.09
C LEU A 308 9.93 -37.30 4.66
N GLU A 309 10.29 -38.55 4.35
CA GLU A 309 10.68 -38.97 2.99
C GLU A 309 9.50 -38.86 2.01
N ILE A 310 8.30 -39.19 2.47
CA ILE A 310 7.05 -39.02 1.70
C ILE A 310 6.80 -37.52 1.47
N ASP A 311 6.89 -36.69 2.52
CA ASP A 311 6.69 -35.23 2.41
C ASP A 311 7.70 -34.56 1.45
N ILE A 312 8.93 -35.07 1.38
CA ILE A 312 9.96 -34.57 0.42
C ILE A 312 9.56 -34.89 -1.01
N SER A 313 8.95 -36.05 -1.27
CA SER A 313 8.51 -36.43 -2.63
C SER A 313 7.41 -35.52 -3.18
N GLU A 314 6.68 -34.82 -2.30
CA GLU A 314 5.67 -33.82 -2.64
C GLU A 314 6.24 -32.39 -2.75
N ALA A 315 7.50 -32.17 -2.35
CA ALA A 315 8.17 -30.86 -2.42
C ALA A 315 8.71 -30.55 -3.85
N ASP A 316 9.14 -29.31 -4.10
CA ASP A 316 9.70 -28.88 -5.40
C ASP A 316 10.91 -29.74 -5.83
N GLU A 317 10.89 -30.27 -7.06
CA GLU A 317 11.91 -31.14 -7.65
C GLU A 317 13.35 -30.61 -7.48
N ARG A 318 13.54 -29.27 -7.48
CA ARG A 318 14.87 -28.64 -7.35
C ARG A 318 15.50 -28.79 -5.98
N ILE A 319 14.70 -29.02 -4.94
CA ILE A 319 15.17 -29.15 -3.55
C ILE A 319 15.11 -30.59 -3.03
N GLN A 320 14.41 -31.49 -3.73
CA GLN A 320 14.25 -32.90 -3.33
C GLN A 320 15.60 -33.62 -3.18
N GLU A 321 16.51 -33.50 -4.14
CA GLU A 321 17.82 -34.17 -4.11
C GLU A 321 18.61 -33.81 -2.83
N ARG A 322 18.67 -32.52 -2.51
CA ARG A 322 19.38 -32.01 -1.33
C ARG A 322 18.72 -32.43 -0.01
N LEU A 323 17.39 -32.54 0.03
CA LEU A 323 16.68 -33.00 1.22
C LEU A 323 16.84 -34.52 1.40
N MET A 324 16.86 -35.29 0.32
CA MET A 324 17.13 -36.73 0.35
C MET A 324 18.54 -37.05 0.83
N GLU A 325 19.55 -36.25 0.48
CA GLU A 325 20.89 -36.38 1.05
C GLU A 325 20.90 -36.23 2.59
N LEU A 326 20.10 -35.30 3.12
CA LEU A 326 19.97 -35.11 4.57
C LEU A 326 19.25 -36.29 5.24
N VAL A 327 18.23 -36.86 4.58
CA VAL A 327 17.55 -38.08 5.05
C VAL A 327 18.52 -39.25 5.12
N LEU A 328 19.29 -39.51 4.06
CA LEU A 328 20.27 -40.60 4.03
C LEU A 328 21.33 -40.44 5.12
N LYS A 329 21.76 -39.20 5.38
CA LYS A 329 22.71 -38.91 6.46
C LYS A 329 22.11 -39.19 7.84
N ARG A 330 20.89 -38.71 8.11
CA ARG A 330 20.23 -38.92 9.40
C ARG A 330 19.86 -40.38 9.62
N ARG A 331 19.47 -41.12 8.57
CA ARG A 331 19.19 -42.56 8.62
C ARG A 331 20.40 -43.33 9.12
N LYS A 332 21.59 -43.05 8.59
CA LYS A 332 22.86 -43.65 9.05
C LYS A 332 23.18 -43.29 10.50
N GLU A 333 22.96 -42.04 10.91
CA GLU A 333 23.18 -41.61 12.30
C GLU A 333 22.26 -42.38 13.26
N LEU A 334 20.97 -42.53 12.92
CA LEU A 334 20.00 -43.28 13.72
C LEU A 334 20.28 -44.79 13.76
N GLU A 335 20.76 -45.38 12.66
CA GLU A 335 21.18 -46.79 12.61
C GLU A 335 22.42 -47.04 13.48
N VAL A 336 23.38 -46.11 13.49
CA VAL A 336 24.56 -46.17 14.37
C VAL A 336 24.15 -45.98 15.84
N GLU A 337 23.28 -45.02 16.16
CA GLU A 337 22.72 -44.80 17.51
C GLU A 337 21.94 -46.04 18.00
N GLY A 338 21.18 -46.69 17.11
CA GLY A 338 20.45 -47.94 17.40
C GLY A 338 21.36 -49.14 17.64
N ASN A 339 22.44 -49.28 16.87
CA ASN A 339 23.43 -50.34 17.08
C ASN A 339 24.25 -50.15 18.37
N PHE A 340 24.54 -48.90 18.75
CA PHE A 340 25.27 -48.60 19.99
C PHE A 340 24.48 -48.97 21.25
N LEU A 341 23.13 -48.94 21.19
CA LEU A 341 22.25 -49.36 22.27
C LEU A 341 22.10 -50.90 22.38
N LEU A 342 22.48 -51.66 21.35
CA LEU A 342 22.45 -53.13 21.35
C LEU A 342 23.79 -53.77 21.75
N GLU A 343 24.90 -53.02 21.72
CA GLU A 343 26.24 -53.49 22.12
C GLU A 343 26.66 -53.08 23.54
N SER A 344 25.76 -52.53 24.36
CA SER A 344 26.05 -52.33 25.79
C SER A 344 25.99 -53.69 26.52
N PRO A 345 27.12 -54.22 27.04
CA PRO A 345 27.10 -55.48 27.77
C PRO A 345 26.30 -55.31 29.08
N GLN A 346 25.40 -56.26 29.34
CA GLN A 346 24.73 -56.43 30.63
C GLN A 346 25.71 -56.73 31.77
#